data_AF-A0A2K5Z1I1-F1
#
_entry.id   AF-A0A2K5Z1I1-F1
#
_cell.length_a   1.000
_cell.length_b   1.000
_cell.length_c   1.000
_cell.angle_alpha   90.00
_cell.angle_beta   90.00
_cell.angle_gamma   90.00
#
_symmetry.space_group_name_H-M   'P 1'
#
loop_
_entity.id
_entity.type
_entity.pdbx_description
1 polymer ?
#
loop_
_entity_poly.entity_id
_entity_poly.type
_entity_poly.pdbx_seq_one_letter_code
_entity_poly.pdbx_strand_id
1 'polypeptide(L)'
;MHSLATAAPVPTALAQVDREKIYQWINELSSPETRENALLELSKKRESVPDLAPMLWHSFGTIAALLQEIVNIYPSINPPTLTAHQSNRVCNALALLQCVASHPETRSAFLAAHIPLFLYPFLHTVSKTRPFEYLRLTSLGVIVATFILQKILLDDTGLAYICQTYERFSHVAMILGKMVLQLSKEPSARLLKHVVRCYLRLSDNPRAREALRQCLPDQLKDTTFAQVLKDDTTTKRWLAQLVKNLQEGQVTDPRGIPLPPQ
;
A
#
# COMPACT_ATOMS: atom_id res chain seq x y z
N MET A 1 -19.10 7.45 -50.55
CA MET A 1 -19.57 7.00 -49.23
C MET A 1 -19.14 5.55 -49.03
N HIS A 2 -18.00 5.28 -48.39
CA HIS A 2 -17.72 3.97 -47.80
C HIS A 2 -16.89 4.19 -46.54
N SER A 3 -17.57 4.05 -45.40
CA SER A 3 -16.99 4.11 -44.07
C SER A 3 -16.29 2.79 -43.78
N LEU A 4 -14.97 2.81 -43.60
CA LEU A 4 -14.18 1.69 -43.09
C LEU A 4 -14.43 1.59 -41.58
N ALA A 5 -15.34 0.69 -41.19
CA ALA A 5 -15.51 0.30 -39.80
C ALA A 5 -14.29 -0.51 -39.35
N THR A 6 -13.52 0.03 -38.41
CA THR A 6 -12.43 -0.66 -37.73
C THR A 6 -13.02 -1.74 -36.83
N ALA A 7 -12.86 -3.01 -37.21
CA ALA A 7 -13.27 -4.15 -36.38
C ALA A 7 -12.41 -4.20 -35.10
N ALA A 8 -13.06 -4.18 -33.94
CA ALA A 8 -12.41 -4.37 -32.66
C ALA A 8 -11.83 -5.81 -32.54
N PRO A 9 -10.72 -6.02 -31.83
CA PRO A 9 -10.12 -7.35 -31.70
C PRO A 9 -11.05 -8.26 -30.89
N VAL A 10 -11.38 -9.43 -31.43
CA VAL A 10 -12.14 -10.48 -30.73
C VAL A 10 -11.22 -11.17 -29.71
N PRO A 11 -11.59 -11.29 -28.42
CA PRO A 11 -10.79 -12.02 -27.43
C PRO A 11 -10.64 -13.51 -27.82
N THR A 12 -9.44 -14.07 -27.65
CA THR A 12 -9.17 -15.49 -27.89
C THR A 12 -9.89 -16.39 -26.87
N ALA A 13 -10.43 -17.54 -27.30
CA ALA A 13 -11.24 -18.44 -26.47
C ALA A 13 -10.59 -18.86 -25.13
N LEU A 14 -9.26 -18.97 -25.09
CA LEU A 14 -8.51 -19.27 -23.86
C LEU A 14 -8.62 -18.14 -22.81
N ALA A 15 -8.59 -16.87 -23.23
CA ALA A 15 -8.79 -15.73 -22.34
C ALA A 15 -10.23 -15.62 -21.84
N GLN A 16 -11.19 -16.17 -22.58
CA GLN A 16 -12.60 -16.20 -22.21
C GLN A 16 -12.86 -17.22 -21.09
N VAL A 17 -12.28 -18.42 -21.21
CA VAL A 17 -12.36 -19.49 -20.18
C VAL A 17 -11.71 -19.05 -18.86
N ASP A 18 -10.58 -18.33 -18.93
CA ASP A 18 -9.92 -17.82 -17.72
C ASP A 18 -10.77 -16.75 -17.01
N ARG A 19 -11.56 -15.96 -17.75
CA ARG A 19 -12.42 -14.93 -17.19
C ARG A 19 -13.66 -15.49 -16.51
N GLU A 20 -14.26 -16.54 -17.07
CA GLU A 20 -15.39 -17.24 -16.44
C GLU A 20 -15.02 -17.81 -15.06
N LYS A 21 -13.82 -18.40 -14.94
CA LYS A 21 -13.31 -18.91 -13.66
C LYS A 21 -13.14 -17.79 -12.63
N ILE A 22 -12.69 -16.60 -13.04
CA ILE A 22 -12.58 -15.45 -12.13
C ILE A 22 -13.95 -15.06 -11.58
N TYR A 23 -14.97 -14.94 -12.45
CA TYR A 23 -16.33 -14.64 -12.00
C TYR A 23 -16.88 -15.73 -11.07
N GLN A 24 -16.61 -17.00 -11.38
CA GLN A 24 -16.99 -18.11 -10.52
C GLN A 24 -16.37 -17.97 -9.13
N TRP A 25 -15.05 -17.76 -9.03
CA TRP A 25 -14.39 -17.57 -7.73
C TRP A 25 -14.91 -16.34 -6.98
N ILE A 26 -15.21 -15.23 -7.67
CA ILE A 26 -15.79 -14.04 -7.03
C ILE A 26 -17.16 -14.37 -6.40
N ASN A 27 -18.00 -15.14 -7.09
CA ASN A 27 -19.28 -15.58 -6.55
C ASN A 27 -19.10 -16.52 -5.34
N GLU A 28 -18.13 -17.45 -5.44
CA GLU A 28 -17.77 -18.40 -4.38
C GLU A 28 -17.25 -17.73 -3.10
N LEU A 29 -16.81 -16.46 -3.14
CA LEU A 29 -16.45 -15.71 -1.92
C LEU A 29 -17.63 -15.51 -0.98
N SER A 30 -18.86 -15.54 -1.48
CA SER A 30 -20.06 -15.34 -0.66
C SER A 30 -20.32 -16.51 0.29
N SER A 31 -20.03 -17.75 -0.14
CA SER A 31 -20.28 -18.96 0.64
C SER A 31 -19.07 -19.32 1.53
N PRO A 32 -19.24 -19.51 2.86
CA PRO A 32 -18.15 -19.84 3.77
C PRO A 32 -17.37 -21.12 3.40
N GLU A 33 -18.03 -22.10 2.77
CA GLU A 33 -17.44 -23.39 2.41
C GLU A 33 -16.47 -23.28 1.23
N THR A 34 -16.76 -22.40 0.27
CA THR A 34 -15.95 -22.22 -0.95
C THR A 34 -14.99 -21.05 -0.87
N ARG A 35 -15.25 -20.10 0.04
CA ARG A 35 -14.53 -18.83 0.16
C ARG A 35 -13.03 -19.00 0.32
N GLU A 36 -12.58 -19.98 1.11
CA GLU A 36 -11.14 -20.18 1.35
C GLU A 36 -10.35 -20.49 0.08
N ASN A 37 -10.88 -21.40 -0.73
CA ASN A 37 -10.27 -21.73 -2.02
C ASN A 37 -10.34 -20.55 -2.99
N ALA A 38 -11.48 -19.87 -3.06
CA ALA A 38 -11.65 -18.69 -3.90
C ALA A 38 -10.67 -17.55 -3.54
N LEU A 39 -10.46 -17.30 -2.24
CA LEU A 39 -9.48 -16.31 -1.77
C LEU A 39 -8.06 -16.63 -2.27
N LEU A 40 -7.66 -17.90 -2.17
CA LEU A 40 -6.34 -18.36 -2.59
C LEU A 40 -6.14 -18.20 -4.10
N GLU A 41 -7.11 -18.61 -4.91
CA GLU A 41 -6.98 -18.54 -6.36
C GLU A 41 -7.05 -17.10 -6.88
N LEU A 42 -7.96 -16.28 -6.34
CA LEU A 42 -8.04 -14.86 -6.70
C LEU A 42 -6.79 -14.08 -6.28
N SER A 43 -6.21 -14.38 -5.11
CA SER A 43 -5.01 -13.66 -4.65
C SER A 43 -3.81 -13.89 -5.56
N LYS A 44 -3.68 -15.10 -6.16
CA LYS A 44 -2.66 -15.42 -7.18
C LYS A 44 -2.88 -14.68 -8.50
N LYS A 45 -4.15 -14.40 -8.86
CA LYS A 45 -4.53 -13.77 -10.13
C LYS A 45 -4.54 -12.24 -10.08
N ARG A 46 -4.30 -11.62 -8.92
CA ARG A 46 -4.36 -10.17 -8.71
C ARG A 46 -3.44 -9.34 -9.61
N GLU A 47 -2.35 -9.91 -10.12
CA GLU A 47 -1.38 -9.22 -10.98
C GLU A 47 -1.65 -9.48 -12.48
N SER A 48 -2.26 -10.62 -12.81
CA SER A 48 -2.58 -11.01 -14.19
C SER A 48 -3.91 -10.44 -14.69
N VAL A 49 -4.78 -9.97 -13.81
CA VAL A 49 -6.14 -9.50 -14.14
C VAL A 49 -6.26 -8.01 -13.77
N PRO A 50 -6.05 -7.09 -14.71
CA PRO A 50 -6.03 -5.65 -14.44
C PRO A 50 -7.36 -5.08 -13.93
N ASP A 51 -8.48 -5.65 -14.38
CA ASP A 51 -9.86 -5.26 -14.06
C ASP A 51 -10.43 -5.99 -12.83
N LEU A 52 -9.61 -6.75 -12.09
CA LEU A 52 -10.05 -7.52 -10.92
C LEU A 52 -10.63 -6.61 -9.82
N ALA A 53 -10.02 -5.45 -9.58
CA ALA A 53 -10.45 -4.56 -8.51
C ALA A 53 -11.88 -4.03 -8.71
N PRO A 54 -12.26 -3.47 -9.88
CA PRO A 54 -13.66 -3.16 -10.20
C PRO A 54 -14.58 -4.36 -10.10
N MET A 55 -14.17 -5.55 -10.58
CA MET A 55 -15.00 -6.75 -10.46
C MET A 55 -15.33 -7.09 -9.01
N LEU A 56 -14.33 -7.05 -8.11
CA LEU A 56 -14.49 -7.31 -6.68
C LEU A 56 -15.32 -6.26 -5.96
N TRP A 57 -15.20 -4.99 -6.37
CA TRP A 57 -15.89 -3.88 -5.72
C TRP A 57 -17.38 -3.82 -6.08
N HIS A 58 -17.71 -4.11 -7.35
CA HIS A 58 -19.08 -4.03 -7.86
C HIS A 58 -19.85 -5.34 -7.78
N SER A 59 -19.19 -6.46 -7.45
CA SER A 59 -19.87 -7.72 -7.17
C SER A 59 -20.59 -7.69 -5.83
N PHE A 60 -21.80 -8.22 -5.81
CA PHE A 60 -22.66 -8.21 -4.63
C PHE A 60 -22.03 -8.99 -3.47
N GLY A 61 -21.94 -8.36 -2.29
CA GLY A 61 -21.50 -9.02 -1.05
C GLY A 61 -19.99 -9.33 -0.95
N THR A 62 -19.21 -9.16 -2.02
CA THR A 62 -17.79 -9.53 -2.05
C THR A 62 -16.95 -8.74 -1.05
N ILE A 63 -17.04 -7.41 -1.04
CA ILE A 63 -16.31 -6.57 -0.06
C ILE A 63 -16.73 -6.89 1.37
N ALA A 64 -18.01 -7.17 1.61
CA ALA A 64 -18.50 -7.57 2.93
C ALA A 64 -17.93 -8.93 3.36
N ALA A 65 -17.81 -9.90 2.45
CA ALA A 65 -17.16 -11.18 2.72
C ALA A 65 -15.67 -11.00 3.06
N LEU A 66 -14.95 -10.13 2.35
CA LEU A 66 -13.55 -9.81 2.65
C LEU A 66 -13.38 -9.15 4.04
N LEU A 67 -14.29 -8.23 4.40
CA LEU A 67 -14.33 -7.63 5.73
C LEU A 67 -14.66 -8.66 6.82
N GLN A 68 -15.54 -9.61 6.52
CA GLN A 68 -15.88 -10.69 7.45
C GLN A 68 -14.67 -11.57 7.77
N GLU A 69 -13.82 -11.86 6.77
CA GLU A 69 -12.55 -12.58 7.01
C GLU A 69 -11.61 -11.81 7.95
N ILE A 70 -11.59 -10.48 7.90
CA ILE A 70 -10.83 -9.64 8.83
C ILE A 70 -11.41 -9.73 10.25
N VAL A 71 -12.71 -9.50 10.40
CA VAL A 71 -13.37 -9.46 11.71
C VAL A 71 -13.29 -10.81 12.43
N ASN A 72 -13.39 -11.91 11.69
CA ASN A 72 -13.28 -13.27 12.25
C ASN A 72 -11.90 -13.57 12.88
N ILE A 73 -10.88 -12.77 12.58
CA ILE A 73 -9.55 -12.92 13.17
C ILE A 73 -9.42 -12.18 14.50
N TYR A 74 -10.25 -11.16 14.78
CA TYR A 74 -10.13 -10.33 15.99
C TYR A 74 -10.07 -11.13 17.30
N PRO A 75 -10.86 -12.21 17.51
CA PRO A 75 -10.76 -13.02 18.73
C PRO A 75 -9.40 -13.71 18.93
N SER A 76 -8.66 -13.97 17.84
CA SER A 76 -7.32 -14.58 17.87
C SER A 76 -6.18 -13.57 17.94
N ILE A 77 -6.49 -12.26 17.95
CA ILE A 77 -5.52 -11.19 18.11
C ILE A 77 -5.18 -10.97 19.59
N ASN A 78 -6.19 -11.02 20.46
CA ASN A 78 -6.04 -10.86 21.89
C ASN A 78 -6.98 -11.81 22.65
N PRO A 79 -6.50 -12.89 23.28
CA PRO A 79 -5.08 -13.29 23.42
C PRO A 79 -4.44 -13.71 22.08
N PRO A 80 -3.10 -13.68 21.96
CA PRO A 80 -2.42 -13.87 20.67
C PRO A 80 -2.33 -15.35 20.26
N THR A 81 -3.45 -15.92 19.82
CA THR A 81 -3.61 -17.34 19.47
C THR A 81 -3.68 -17.61 17.96
N LEU A 82 -3.39 -16.60 17.13
CA LEU A 82 -3.42 -16.68 15.67
C LEU A 82 -2.52 -17.81 15.13
N THR A 83 -3.12 -18.73 14.38
CA THR A 83 -2.39 -19.82 13.71
C THR A 83 -1.84 -19.39 12.34
N ALA A 84 -0.87 -20.15 11.82
CA ALA A 84 -0.34 -19.94 10.47
C ALA A 84 -1.43 -20.06 9.39
N HIS A 85 -2.34 -21.03 9.54
CA HIS A 85 -3.45 -21.24 8.62
C HIS A 85 -4.39 -20.02 8.57
N GLN A 86 -4.82 -19.55 9.74
CA GLN A 86 -5.68 -18.35 9.85
C GLN A 86 -5.01 -17.11 9.27
N SER A 87 -3.72 -16.90 9.58
CA SER A 87 -2.93 -15.78 9.03
C SER A 87 -2.85 -15.82 7.50
N ASN A 88 -2.53 -16.99 6.91
CA ASN A 88 -2.47 -17.14 5.46
C ASN A 88 -3.81 -16.84 4.79
N ARG A 89 -4.90 -17.37 5.34
CA ARG A 89 -6.26 -17.18 4.81
C ARG A 89 -6.66 -15.71 4.82
N VAL A 90 -6.52 -15.02 5.95
CA VAL A 90 -6.86 -13.59 6.02
C VAL A 90 -5.92 -12.73 5.17
N CYS A 91 -4.63 -13.10 5.05
CA CYS A 91 -3.68 -12.40 4.19
C CYS A 91 -4.06 -12.50 2.70
N ASN A 92 -4.69 -13.60 2.25
CA ASN A 92 -5.26 -13.66 0.90
C ASN A 92 -6.40 -12.64 0.72
N ALA A 93 -7.28 -12.48 1.71
CA ALA A 93 -8.32 -11.45 1.68
C ALA A 93 -7.72 -10.02 1.69
N LEU A 94 -6.71 -9.79 2.53
CA LEU A 94 -5.98 -8.51 2.56
C LEU A 94 -5.29 -8.22 1.23
N ALA A 95 -4.72 -9.21 0.56
CA ALA A 95 -4.13 -9.05 -0.77
C ALA A 95 -5.16 -8.59 -1.82
N LEU A 96 -6.40 -9.08 -1.75
CA LEU A 96 -7.49 -8.62 -2.61
C LEU A 96 -7.92 -7.19 -2.26
N LEU A 97 -8.02 -6.85 -0.98
CA LEU A 97 -8.28 -5.47 -0.55
C LEU A 97 -7.15 -4.51 -0.98
N GLN A 98 -5.90 -4.98 -0.99
CA GLN A 98 -4.78 -4.22 -1.53
C GLN A 98 -4.95 -3.96 -3.04
N CYS A 99 -5.42 -4.95 -3.79
CA CYS A 99 -5.74 -4.80 -5.21
C CYS A 99 -6.81 -3.71 -5.40
N VAL A 100 -7.92 -3.78 -4.65
CA VAL A 100 -9.00 -2.78 -4.66
C VAL A 100 -8.51 -1.39 -4.27
N ALA A 101 -7.69 -1.26 -3.23
CA ALA A 101 -7.13 0.02 -2.80
C ALA A 101 -6.16 0.61 -3.84
N SER A 102 -5.44 -0.25 -4.57
CA SER A 102 -4.45 0.18 -5.56
C SER A 102 -5.07 0.67 -6.87
N HIS A 103 -6.28 0.23 -7.21
CA HIS A 103 -6.92 0.56 -8.49
C HIS A 103 -7.57 1.96 -8.48
N PRO A 104 -7.35 2.79 -9.52
CA PRO A 104 -7.77 4.21 -9.51
C PRO A 104 -9.29 4.41 -9.38
N GLU A 105 -10.10 3.50 -9.92
CA GLU A 105 -11.56 3.59 -9.91
C GLU A 105 -12.15 3.30 -8.53
N THR A 106 -11.64 2.29 -7.83
CA THR A 106 -12.21 1.79 -6.58
C THR A 106 -11.60 2.44 -5.34
N ARG A 107 -10.39 3.01 -5.44
CA ARG A 107 -9.66 3.62 -4.33
C ARG A 107 -10.46 4.66 -3.55
N SER A 108 -11.14 5.58 -4.24
CA SER A 108 -11.90 6.64 -3.59
C SER A 108 -13.06 6.07 -2.77
N ALA A 109 -13.74 5.07 -3.32
CA ALA A 109 -14.84 4.39 -2.65
C ALA A 109 -14.34 3.52 -1.47
N PHE A 110 -13.19 2.85 -1.63
CA PHE A 110 -12.50 2.10 -0.57
C PHE A 110 -12.16 2.98 0.64
N LEU A 111 -11.67 4.20 0.38
CA LEU A 111 -11.39 5.20 1.40
C LEU A 111 -12.67 5.71 2.08
N ALA A 112 -13.69 6.06 1.29
CA ALA A 112 -14.98 6.54 1.81
C ALA A 112 -15.71 5.49 2.66
N ALA A 113 -15.49 4.20 2.37
CA ALA A 113 -16.02 3.08 3.15
C ALA A 113 -15.26 2.83 4.46
N HIS A 114 -14.21 3.60 4.77
CA HIS A 114 -13.41 3.49 5.99
C HIS A 114 -12.82 2.08 6.25
N ILE A 115 -12.64 1.28 5.19
CA ILE A 115 -12.07 -0.08 5.26
C ILE A 115 -10.70 -0.11 5.97
N PRO A 116 -9.79 0.87 5.78
CA PRO A 116 -8.52 0.92 6.53
C PRO A 116 -8.64 0.79 8.05
N LEU A 117 -9.72 1.27 8.64
CA LEU A 117 -9.90 1.24 10.10
C LEU A 117 -9.99 -0.20 10.65
N PHE A 118 -10.48 -1.14 9.85
CA PHE A 118 -10.54 -2.57 10.20
C PHE A 118 -9.14 -3.21 10.31
N LEU A 119 -8.11 -2.58 9.74
CA LEU A 119 -6.75 -3.13 9.77
C LEU A 119 -5.94 -2.65 10.98
N TYR A 120 -6.40 -1.61 11.67
CA TYR A 120 -5.69 -1.05 12.81
C TYR A 120 -5.46 -2.06 13.94
N PRO A 121 -6.44 -2.89 14.35
CA PRO A 121 -6.18 -3.92 15.36
C PRO A 121 -5.01 -4.85 15.02
N PHE A 122 -4.81 -5.17 13.74
CA PHE A 122 -3.69 -6.01 13.30
C PHE A 122 -2.35 -5.30 13.44
N LEU A 123 -2.29 -3.99 13.16
CA LEU A 123 -1.08 -3.18 13.28
C LEU A 123 -0.63 -2.96 14.74
N HIS A 124 -1.57 -2.99 15.69
CA HIS A 124 -1.27 -2.83 17.12
C HIS A 124 -0.74 -4.11 17.78
N THR A 125 -0.73 -5.24 17.06
CA THR A 125 -0.21 -6.48 17.61
C THR A 125 1.30 -6.43 17.84
N VAL A 126 1.76 -6.98 18.95
CA VAL A 126 3.19 -6.98 19.34
C VAL A 126 3.82 -8.38 19.30
N SER A 127 3.02 -9.43 19.11
CA SER A 127 3.50 -10.81 19.02
C SER A 127 4.49 -10.96 17.86
N LYS A 128 5.65 -11.55 18.13
CA LYS A 128 6.76 -11.74 17.16
C LYS A 128 6.71 -13.09 16.45
N THR A 129 5.62 -13.82 16.56
CA THR A 129 5.47 -15.08 15.82
C THR A 129 5.26 -14.79 14.34
N ARG A 130 5.71 -15.70 13.48
CA ARG A 130 5.60 -15.59 12.02
C ARG A 130 4.17 -15.26 11.53
N PRO A 131 3.08 -15.86 12.07
CA PRO A 131 1.71 -15.52 11.66
C PRO A 131 1.34 -14.06 11.91
N PHE A 132 1.78 -13.48 13.03
CA PHE A 132 1.50 -12.08 13.38
C PHE A 132 2.38 -11.10 12.58
N GLU A 133 3.65 -11.44 12.35
CA GLU A 133 4.53 -10.63 11.47
C GLU A 133 3.98 -10.56 10.04
N TYR A 134 3.58 -11.71 9.49
CA TYR A 134 2.99 -11.78 8.15
C TYR A 134 1.66 -11.01 8.06
N LEU A 135 0.80 -11.13 9.07
CA LEU A 135 -0.45 -10.38 9.15
C LEU A 135 -0.22 -8.86 9.15
N ARG A 136 0.72 -8.38 9.98
CA ARG A 136 1.08 -6.95 10.04
C ARG A 136 1.63 -6.47 8.71
N LEU A 137 2.53 -7.22 8.09
CA LEU A 137 3.11 -6.89 6.79
C LEU A 137 2.02 -6.71 5.73
N THR A 138 1.14 -7.70 5.57
CA THR A 138 0.10 -7.64 4.55
C THR A 138 -0.88 -6.49 4.81
N SER A 139 -1.23 -6.26 6.08
CA SER A 139 -2.08 -5.13 6.50
C SER A 139 -1.42 -3.78 6.18
N LEU A 140 -0.11 -3.65 6.43
CA LEU A 140 0.66 -2.47 6.03
C LEU A 140 0.65 -2.30 4.50
N GLY A 141 0.74 -3.38 3.73
CA GLY A 141 0.62 -3.33 2.27
C GLY A 141 -0.70 -2.73 1.80
N VAL A 142 -1.83 -3.10 2.41
CA VAL A 142 -3.15 -2.51 2.14
C VAL A 142 -3.19 -1.05 2.56
N ILE A 143 -2.75 -0.74 3.78
CA ILE A 143 -2.72 0.65 4.27
C ILE A 143 -1.84 1.49 3.36
N VAL A 144 -0.70 1.02 2.89
CA VAL A 144 0.17 1.79 1.99
C VAL A 144 -0.47 1.98 0.63
N ALA A 145 -1.09 0.92 0.08
CA ALA A 145 -1.90 1.02 -1.14
C ALA A 145 -3.04 2.02 -0.99
N THR A 146 -3.59 2.14 0.23
CA THR A 146 -4.71 3.02 0.56
C THR A 146 -4.26 4.46 0.89
N PHE A 147 -3.13 4.63 1.58
CA PHE A 147 -2.82 5.87 2.30
C PHE A 147 -1.62 6.64 1.76
N ILE A 148 -0.77 6.12 0.87
CA ILE A 148 0.61 6.62 0.88
C ILE A 148 1.19 7.18 -0.43
N LEU A 149 0.60 7.11 -1.65
CA LEU A 149 1.23 7.82 -2.80
C LEU A 149 0.43 8.70 -3.74
N GLN A 150 -0.68 8.23 -4.30
CA GLN A 150 -1.16 8.86 -5.54
C GLN A 150 -2.26 9.92 -5.33
N LYS A 151 -2.89 10.01 -4.15
CA LYS A 151 -3.98 10.97 -3.91
C LYS A 151 -3.70 11.90 -2.74
N ILE A 152 -3.21 11.39 -1.61
CA ILE A 152 -2.95 12.23 -0.42
C ILE A 152 -1.71 13.12 -0.59
N LEU A 153 -0.73 12.67 -1.38
CA LEU A 153 0.47 13.45 -1.72
C LEU A 153 0.31 14.19 -3.06
N LEU A 154 -0.66 13.87 -3.90
CA LEU A 154 -0.95 14.68 -5.10
C LEU A 154 -2.01 15.77 -4.84
N ASP A 155 -2.66 15.75 -3.68
CA ASP A 155 -3.65 16.74 -3.26
C ASP A 155 -3.12 17.56 -2.09
N ASP A 156 -3.10 18.90 -2.21
CA ASP A 156 -2.50 19.80 -1.21
C ASP A 156 -3.21 19.72 0.14
N THR A 157 -4.52 19.46 0.14
CA THR A 157 -5.33 19.27 1.34
C THR A 157 -4.91 18.01 2.12
N GLY A 158 -4.56 16.94 1.43
CA GLY A 158 -4.11 15.68 2.04
C GLY A 158 -2.76 15.83 2.73
N LEU A 159 -1.80 16.47 2.07
CA LEU A 159 -0.48 16.78 2.66
C LEU A 159 -0.65 17.69 3.88
N ALA A 160 -1.48 18.74 3.78
CA ALA A 160 -1.76 19.64 4.88
C ALA A 160 -2.35 18.92 6.09
N TYR A 161 -3.31 18.00 5.89
CA TYR A 161 -3.92 17.22 6.97
C TYR A 161 -2.93 16.30 7.69
N ILE A 162 -2.08 15.59 6.95
CA ILE A 162 -1.04 14.72 7.52
C ILE A 162 -0.04 15.55 8.34
N CYS A 163 0.41 16.67 7.79
CA CYS A 163 1.39 17.54 8.42
C CYS A 163 0.78 18.53 9.43
N GLN A 164 -0.54 18.46 9.67
CA GLN A 164 -1.24 19.37 10.59
C GLN A 164 -0.81 19.16 12.04
N THR A 165 -0.64 17.89 12.45
CA THR A 165 -0.21 17.53 13.81
C THR A 165 1.02 16.64 13.77
N TYR A 166 1.86 16.77 14.79
CA TYR A 166 3.06 15.95 14.92
C TYR A 166 2.72 14.46 15.01
N GLU A 167 1.65 14.09 15.73
CA GLU A 167 1.22 12.70 15.89
C GLU A 167 0.87 12.03 14.56
N ARG A 168 0.10 12.71 13.70
CA ARG A 168 -0.29 12.18 12.38
C ARG A 168 0.93 11.99 11.49
N PHE A 169 1.78 13.01 11.41
CA PHE A 169 3.04 12.91 10.67
C PHE A 169 3.93 11.79 11.21
N SER A 170 4.15 11.74 12.52
CA SER A 170 5.03 10.76 13.18
C SER A 170 4.56 9.34 12.94
N HIS A 171 3.25 9.10 12.99
CA HIS A 171 2.68 7.79 12.70
C HIS A 171 2.95 7.38 11.24
N VAL A 172 2.75 8.28 10.28
CA VAL A 172 3.04 8.03 8.86
C VAL A 172 4.54 7.79 8.63
N ALA A 173 5.40 8.63 9.19
CA ALA A 173 6.85 8.52 9.07
C ALA A 173 7.39 7.22 9.70
N MET A 174 6.85 6.82 10.85
CA MET A 174 7.19 5.55 11.52
C MET A 174 6.79 4.35 10.66
N ILE A 175 5.60 4.36 10.07
CA ILE A 175 5.14 3.28 9.18
C ILE A 175 6.07 3.17 7.97
N LEU A 176 6.33 4.29 7.29
CA LEU A 176 7.26 4.33 6.16
C LEU A 176 8.66 3.82 6.55
N GLY A 177 9.15 4.19 7.75
CA GLY A 177 10.45 3.75 8.24
C GLY A 177 10.52 2.25 8.48
N LYS A 178 9.49 1.66 9.09
CA LYS A 178 9.38 0.19 9.25
C LYS A 178 9.38 -0.52 7.90
N MET A 179 8.72 0.05 6.90
CA MET A 179 8.71 -0.52 5.55
C MET A 179 10.08 -0.46 4.88
N VAL A 180 10.81 0.65 5.03
CA VAL A 180 12.18 0.76 4.53
C VAL A 180 13.07 -0.33 5.15
N LEU A 181 13.01 -0.50 6.46
CA LEU A 181 13.77 -1.53 7.18
C LEU A 181 13.40 -2.95 6.71
N GLN A 182 12.17 -3.15 6.30
CA GLN A 182 11.75 -4.44 5.75
C GLN A 182 12.23 -4.62 4.31
N LEU A 183 12.11 -3.58 3.47
CA LEU A 183 12.57 -3.60 2.08
C LEU A 183 14.08 -3.87 1.98
N SER A 184 14.87 -3.48 2.99
CA SER A 184 16.29 -3.82 3.04
C SER A 184 16.56 -5.31 3.28
N LYS A 185 15.60 -6.05 3.83
CA LYS A 185 15.68 -7.51 4.04
C LYS A 185 15.05 -8.28 2.89
N GLU A 186 13.88 -7.83 2.44
CA GLU A 186 13.09 -8.45 1.36
C GLU A 186 12.82 -7.39 0.27
N PRO A 187 13.67 -7.31 -0.76
CA PRO A 187 13.61 -6.23 -1.73
C PRO A 187 12.36 -6.33 -2.63
N SER A 188 11.64 -5.22 -2.77
CA SER A 188 10.53 -5.06 -3.72
C SER A 188 10.62 -3.71 -4.41
N ALA A 189 11.00 -3.71 -5.69
CA ALA A 189 11.21 -2.48 -6.46
C ALA A 189 9.93 -1.63 -6.57
N ARG A 190 8.77 -2.27 -6.77
CA ARG A 190 7.47 -1.58 -6.87
C ARG A 190 7.11 -0.87 -5.57
N LEU A 191 7.30 -1.55 -4.43
CA LEU A 191 6.99 -0.97 -3.12
C LEU A 191 7.99 0.11 -2.73
N LEU A 192 9.28 -0.07 -3.05
CA LEU A 192 10.31 0.94 -2.81
C LEU A 192 10.06 2.23 -3.60
N LYS A 193 9.72 2.13 -4.89
CA LYS A 193 9.34 3.26 -5.74
C LYS A 193 8.24 4.11 -5.11
N HIS A 194 7.25 3.40 -4.56
CA HIS A 194 6.19 4.01 -3.79
C HIS A 194 6.76 4.71 -2.54
N VAL A 195 7.40 3.99 -1.62
CA VAL A 195 7.93 4.57 -0.37
C VAL A 195 8.80 5.82 -0.61
N VAL A 196 9.69 5.80 -1.61
CA VAL A 196 10.54 6.96 -1.97
C VAL A 196 9.71 8.16 -2.38
N ARG A 197 8.68 7.96 -3.22
CA ARG A 197 7.80 9.04 -3.66
C ARG A 197 7.00 9.66 -2.51
N CYS A 198 6.84 8.93 -1.38
CA CYS A 198 6.13 9.40 -0.20
C CYS A 198 6.96 10.43 0.53
N TYR A 199 8.17 10.02 0.87
CA TYR A 199 9.14 10.86 1.55
C TYR A 199 9.42 12.11 0.73
N LEU A 200 9.58 11.97 -0.60
CA LEU A 200 9.77 13.12 -1.48
C LEU A 200 8.67 14.16 -1.32
N ARG A 201 7.40 13.76 -1.27
CA ARG A 201 6.30 14.72 -1.17
C ARG A 201 5.99 15.16 0.26
N LEU A 202 6.30 14.34 1.26
CA LEU A 202 6.36 14.84 2.64
C LEU A 202 7.39 15.96 2.77
N SER A 203 8.50 15.91 2.03
CA SER A 203 9.54 16.96 2.05
C SER A 203 9.10 18.29 1.42
N ASP A 204 7.97 18.33 0.70
CA ASP A 204 7.38 19.57 0.19
C ASP A 204 6.78 20.41 1.33
N ASN A 205 6.39 19.78 2.45
CA ASN A 205 5.94 20.51 3.64
C ASN A 205 7.13 20.91 4.53
N PRO A 206 7.31 22.20 4.88
CA PRO A 206 8.46 22.65 5.67
C PRO A 206 8.59 21.98 7.05
N ARG A 207 7.48 21.73 7.75
CA ARG A 207 7.48 21.09 9.08
C ARG A 207 7.87 19.63 8.99
N ALA A 208 7.33 18.91 8.02
CA ALA A 208 7.70 17.52 7.77
C ALA A 208 9.14 17.39 7.28
N ARG A 209 9.63 18.32 6.45
CA ARG A 209 11.02 18.38 6.02
C ARG A 209 11.99 18.47 7.20
N GLU A 210 11.72 19.35 8.16
CA GLU A 210 12.53 19.47 9.39
C GLU A 210 12.59 18.15 10.16
N ALA A 211 11.42 17.54 10.42
CA ALA A 211 11.36 16.28 11.14
C ALA A 211 12.02 15.13 10.38
N LEU A 212 11.88 15.08 9.04
CA LEU A 212 12.51 14.08 8.19
C LEU A 212 14.04 14.16 8.21
N ARG A 213 14.66 15.32 8.45
CA ARG A 213 16.12 15.38 8.62
C ARG A 213 16.59 14.51 9.79
N GLN A 214 15.76 14.39 10.82
CA GLN A 214 16.08 13.63 12.03
C GLN A 214 15.62 12.17 11.94
N CYS A 215 14.54 11.87 11.22
CA CYS A 215 13.92 10.55 11.22
C CYS A 215 13.94 9.80 9.87
N LEU A 216 14.55 10.36 8.80
CA LEU A 216 14.69 9.64 7.54
C LEU A 216 15.58 8.39 7.75
N PRO A 217 15.11 7.18 7.38
CA PRO A 217 15.87 5.95 7.53
C PRO A 217 17.20 5.99 6.77
N ASP A 218 18.26 5.48 7.39
CA ASP A 218 19.62 5.53 6.81
C ASP A 218 19.77 4.67 5.56
N GLN A 219 18.95 3.63 5.40
CA GLN A 219 18.92 2.78 4.20
C GLN A 219 18.52 3.57 2.93
N LEU A 220 17.84 4.72 3.08
CA LEU A 220 17.52 5.62 1.98
C LEU A 220 18.64 6.63 1.69
N LYS A 221 19.64 6.75 2.58
CA LYS A 221 20.80 7.65 2.44
C LYS A 221 22.05 6.90 1.99
N ASP A 222 22.17 5.63 2.36
CA ASP A 222 23.31 4.78 2.05
C ASP A 222 23.12 4.01 0.73
N THR A 223 23.96 3.01 0.49
CA THR A 223 23.96 2.19 -0.73
C THR A 223 23.05 0.97 -0.66
N THR A 224 22.23 0.80 0.39
CA THR A 224 21.38 -0.38 0.64
C THR A 224 20.52 -0.73 -0.57
N PHE A 225 19.89 0.26 -1.21
CA PHE A 225 19.00 0.03 -2.35
C PHE A 225 19.65 0.22 -3.73
N ALA A 226 20.97 0.43 -3.81
CA ALA A 226 21.65 0.76 -5.06
C ALA A 226 21.45 -0.32 -6.15
N GLN A 227 21.48 -1.59 -5.76
CA GLN A 227 21.26 -2.73 -6.67
C GLN A 227 19.80 -2.83 -7.12
N VAL A 228 18.86 -2.74 -6.19
CA VAL A 228 17.41 -2.83 -6.49
C VAL A 228 16.96 -1.70 -7.41
N LEU A 229 17.59 -0.53 -7.29
CA LEU A 229 17.27 0.65 -8.10
C LEU A 229 18.10 0.75 -9.38
N LYS A 230 18.96 -0.22 -9.71
CA LYS A 230 19.89 -0.13 -10.84
C LYS A 230 19.19 0.31 -12.13
N ASP A 231 18.05 -0.29 -12.43
CA ASP A 231 17.30 -0.08 -13.68
C ASP A 231 16.12 0.91 -13.52
N ASP A 232 15.77 1.32 -12.29
CA ASP A 232 14.70 2.27 -12.02
C ASP A 232 15.22 3.72 -11.90
N THR A 233 15.47 4.32 -13.07
CA THR A 233 15.95 5.71 -13.19
C THR A 233 15.00 6.74 -12.57
N THR A 234 13.70 6.46 -12.55
CA THR A 234 12.70 7.38 -12.00
C THR A 234 12.82 7.46 -10.48
N THR A 235 12.86 6.29 -9.81
CA THR A 235 12.98 6.22 -8.36
C THR A 235 14.32 6.77 -7.88
N LYS A 236 15.41 6.52 -8.61
CA LYS A 236 16.73 7.14 -8.36
C LYS A 236 16.65 8.67 -8.35
N ARG A 237 16.01 9.26 -9.35
CA ARG A 237 15.84 10.73 -9.44
C ARG A 237 15.03 11.27 -8.27
N TRP A 238 13.95 10.59 -7.89
CA TRP A 238 13.13 10.99 -6.75
C TRP A 238 13.89 10.91 -5.42
N LEU A 239 14.69 9.87 -5.22
CA LEU A 239 15.52 9.72 -4.03
C LEU A 239 16.57 10.84 -3.95
N ALA A 240 17.25 11.15 -5.06
CA ALA A 240 18.20 12.25 -5.12
C ALA A 240 17.54 13.61 -4.80
N GLN A 241 16.34 13.87 -5.35
CA GLN A 241 15.59 15.09 -5.06
C GLN A 241 15.14 15.18 -3.60
N LEU A 242 14.73 14.06 -3.00
CA LEU A 242 14.38 14.01 -1.57
C LEU A 242 15.58 14.42 -0.72
N VAL A 243 16.75 13.81 -0.96
CA VAL A 243 17.98 14.13 -0.21
C VAL A 243 18.34 15.60 -0.38
N LYS A 244 18.23 16.14 -1.61
CA LYS A 244 18.42 17.56 -1.90
C LYS A 244 17.45 18.46 -1.13
N ASN A 245 16.15 18.15 -1.12
CA ASN A 245 15.14 18.92 -0.38
C ASN A 245 15.43 18.98 1.11
N LEU A 246 15.99 17.92 1.69
CA LEU A 246 16.37 17.89 3.11
C LEU A 246 17.62 18.73 3.42
N GLN A 247 18.49 18.95 2.43
CA GLN A 247 19.65 19.84 2.51
C GLN A 247 19.28 21.31 2.28
N GLU A 248 18.30 21.59 1.42
CA GLU A 248 17.75 22.93 1.16
C GLU A 248 16.98 23.45 2.39
N GLY A 249 17.62 24.36 3.13
CA GLY A 249 17.08 24.96 4.37
C GLY A 249 18.08 25.12 5.50
N GLN A 250 19.32 24.61 5.36
CA GLN A 250 20.43 25.07 6.19
C GLN A 250 20.86 26.47 5.73
N VAL A 251 20.08 27.50 6.06
CA VAL A 251 20.63 28.86 6.07
C VAL A 251 21.47 28.98 7.34
N THR A 252 22.70 28.49 7.26
CA THR A 252 23.73 28.85 8.24
C THR A 252 24.31 30.19 7.81
N ASP A 253 24.24 31.18 8.70
CA ASP A 253 25.15 32.35 8.67
C ASP A 253 26.61 31.82 8.49
N PRO A 254 27.54 32.56 7.87
CA PRO A 254 28.97 32.20 7.82
C PRO A 254 29.61 31.80 9.17
N ARG A 255 28.89 31.98 10.29
CA ARG A 255 29.25 31.56 11.66
C ARG A 255 28.58 30.25 12.14
N GLY A 256 27.80 29.55 11.32
CA GLY A 256 27.19 28.25 11.66
C GLY A 256 25.96 28.30 12.57
N ILE A 257 25.32 29.46 12.74
CA ILE A 257 24.15 29.62 13.62
C ILE A 257 22.85 29.51 12.80
N PRO A 258 21.86 28.69 13.22
CA PRO A 258 20.56 28.62 12.56
C PRO A 258 19.78 29.93 12.73
N LEU A 259 19.29 30.50 11.63
CA LEU A 259 18.42 31.68 11.66
C LEU A 259 16.97 31.29 12.03
N PRO A 260 16.25 32.11 12.81
CA PRO A 260 14.86 31.85 13.15
C PRO A 260 13.96 31.95 11.90
N PRO A 261 12.85 31.19 11.86
CA PRO A 261 11.92 31.23 10.73
C PRO A 261 11.27 32.62 10.60
N GLN A 262 11.25 33.15 9.38
CA GLN A 262 10.47 34.35 9.01
C GLN A 262 8.99 34.01 8.84
#